data_AF-A9UUX0-F1
#
_entry.id   AF-A9UUX0-F1
#
_cell.length_a   1.000
_cell.length_b   1.000
_cell.length_c   1.000
_cell.angle_alpha   90.00
_cell.angle_beta   90.00
_cell.angle_gamma   90.00
#
_symmetry.space_group_name_H-M   'P 1'
#
loop_
_entity.id
_entity.type
_entity.pdbx_description
1 polymer ?
#
loop_
_entity_poly.entity_id
_entity_poly.type
_entity_poly.pdbx_seq_one_letter_code
_entity_poly.pdbx_strand_id
1 'polypeptide(L)'
;IWDTAGQERFQSLGVAFYRGADCCVLVFDVTVPKSFETLGSWRDEFLIQASPRDPENFPFVVLGNKIDLESRGISQKRAMTWCQSKGGIPYFETSAKDAVNVDTAFQTIAKNALKQKDSDHFHDFDNKIVLDSAEGNKSDGCAC
;
A
#
# COMPACT_ATOMS: atom_id res chain seq x y z
N ILE A 1 0.55 -6.57 -12.54
CA ILE A 1 1.50 -5.59 -11.98
C ILE A 1 1.37 -4.33 -12.82
N TRP A 2 1.17 -3.18 -12.18
CA TRP A 2 1.09 -1.89 -12.86
C TRP A 2 2.41 -1.14 -12.60
N ASP A 3 3.09 -0.73 -13.67
CA ASP A 3 4.28 0.13 -13.61
C ASP A 3 3.88 1.54 -14.07
N THR A 4 4.16 2.55 -13.24
CA THR A 4 3.70 3.92 -13.49
C THR A 4 4.85 4.84 -13.88
N ALA A 5 4.56 5.82 -14.73
CA ALA A 5 5.54 6.83 -15.10
C ALA A 5 5.88 7.70 -13.88
N GLY A 6 7.13 7.65 -13.43
CA GLY A 6 7.61 8.42 -12.27
C GLY A 6 7.94 9.90 -12.53
N GLN A 7 7.63 10.45 -13.71
CA GLN A 7 7.77 11.90 -13.94
C GLN A 7 6.57 12.64 -13.37
N GLU A 8 6.85 13.71 -12.62
CA GLU A 8 5.87 14.63 -12.05
C GLU A 8 4.79 15.11 -13.05
N ARG A 9 5.16 15.31 -14.32
CA ARG A 9 4.21 15.75 -15.37
C ARG A 9 3.16 14.70 -15.77
N PHE A 10 3.30 13.45 -15.34
CA PHE A 10 2.35 12.37 -15.63
C PHE A 10 1.60 11.90 -14.37
N GLN A 11 1.79 12.54 -13.20
CA GLN A 11 1.14 12.17 -11.94
C GLN A 11 -0.40 12.16 -12.03
N SER A 12 -0.98 13.10 -12.78
CA SER A 12 -2.43 13.18 -12.99
C SER A 12 -3.03 12.03 -13.82
N LEU A 13 -2.22 11.26 -14.54
CA LEU A 13 -2.67 10.11 -15.35
C LEU A 13 -2.71 8.79 -14.58
N GLY A 14 -2.11 8.74 -13.38
CA GLY A 14 -2.02 7.53 -12.55
C GLY A 14 -3.29 7.17 -11.77
N VAL A 15 -4.19 8.13 -11.56
CA VAL A 15 -5.35 8.04 -10.64
C VAL A 15 -6.25 6.84 -10.94
N ALA A 16 -6.49 6.53 -12.21
CA ALA A 16 -7.36 5.41 -12.61
C ALA A 16 -6.75 4.03 -12.28
N PHE A 17 -5.43 3.93 -12.13
CA PHE A 17 -4.72 2.67 -11.96
C PHE A 17 -4.45 2.30 -10.49
N TYR A 18 -4.63 3.25 -9.57
CA TYR A 18 -4.39 3.02 -8.14
C TYR A 18 -5.59 2.42 -7.41
N ARG A 19 -6.81 2.71 -7.87
CA ARG A 19 -8.03 2.20 -7.23
C ARG A 19 -8.12 0.68 -7.39
N GLY A 20 -8.33 -0.02 -6.28
CA GLY A 20 -8.38 -1.48 -6.25
C GLY A 20 -7.01 -2.16 -6.23
N ALA A 21 -5.93 -1.41 -6.05
CA ALA A 21 -4.63 -2.00 -5.78
C ALA A 21 -4.64 -2.73 -4.42
N ASP A 22 -4.07 -3.94 -4.40
CA ASP A 22 -3.96 -4.76 -3.19
C ASP A 22 -2.71 -4.43 -2.36
N CYS A 23 -1.70 -3.85 -2.99
CA CYS A 23 -0.44 -3.44 -2.38
C CYS A 23 0.30 -2.45 -3.27
N CYS A 24 1.29 -1.76 -2.72
CA CYS A 24 2.09 -0.78 -3.44
C CYS A 24 3.60 -1.00 -3.19
N VAL A 25 4.38 -0.91 -4.26
CA VAL A 25 5.84 -0.99 -4.22
C VAL A 25 6.38 0.42 -4.47
N LEU A 26 7.08 0.98 -3.49
CA LEU A 26 7.73 2.28 -3.60
C LEU A 26 9.20 2.07 -3.92
N VAL A 27 9.68 2.64 -5.02
CA VAL A 27 11.06 2.42 -5.49
C VAL A 27 11.83 3.73 -5.53
N PHE A 28 13.06 3.73 -5.04
CA PHE A 28 14.01 4.81 -5.22
C PHE A 28 15.35 4.28 -5.73
N ASP A 29 16.18 5.16 -6.27
CA ASP A 29 17.53 4.85 -6.72
C ASP A 29 18.53 5.17 -5.60
N VAL A 30 19.31 4.17 -5.16
CA VAL A 30 20.28 4.35 -4.06
C VAL A 30 21.38 5.36 -4.39
N THR A 31 21.58 5.68 -5.66
CA THR A 31 22.57 6.65 -6.15
C THR A 31 22.01 8.08 -6.25
N VAL A 32 20.67 8.25 -6.21
CA VAL A 32 20.00 9.55 -6.42
C VAL A 32 19.20 9.95 -5.18
N PRO A 33 19.75 10.78 -4.27
CA PRO A 33 19.07 11.17 -3.02
C PRO A 33 17.67 11.79 -3.21
N LYS A 34 17.50 12.59 -4.27
CA LYS A 34 16.22 13.23 -4.59
C LYS A 34 15.09 12.22 -4.80
N SER A 35 15.40 11.03 -5.36
CA SER A 35 14.39 9.98 -5.55
C SER A 35 13.87 9.45 -4.21
N PHE A 36 14.75 9.31 -3.22
CA PHE A 36 14.38 8.91 -1.86
C PHE A 36 13.53 9.97 -1.15
N GLU A 37 13.86 11.25 -1.34
CA GLU A 37 13.11 12.37 -0.73
C GLU A 37 11.66 12.44 -1.22
N THR A 38 11.40 12.04 -2.46
CA THR A 38 10.04 12.02 -3.03
C THR A 38 9.17 10.85 -2.56
N LEU A 39 9.72 9.85 -1.86
CA LEU A 39 8.96 8.66 -1.42
C LEU A 39 7.75 9.01 -0.54
N GLY A 40 7.90 10.02 0.33
CA GLY A 40 6.80 10.49 1.17
C GLY A 40 5.63 10.99 0.34
N SER A 41 5.92 11.86 -0.63
CA SER A 41 4.92 12.41 -1.54
C SER A 41 4.23 11.30 -2.36
N TRP A 42 4.99 10.34 -2.88
CA TRP A 42 4.41 9.21 -3.62
C TRP A 42 3.49 8.34 -2.76
N ARG A 43 3.89 8.05 -1.52
CA ARG A 43 3.05 7.29 -0.57
C ARG A 43 1.74 8.03 -0.28
N ASP A 44 1.83 9.31 0.06
CA ASP A 44 0.67 10.10 0.46
C ASP A 44 -0.27 10.32 -0.73
N GLU A 45 0.27 10.58 -1.93
CA GLU A 45 -0.49 10.67 -3.18
C GLU A 45 -1.22 9.35 -3.49
N PHE A 46 -0.52 8.22 -3.41
CA PHE A 46 -1.13 6.91 -3.61
C PHE A 46 -2.28 6.67 -2.64
N LEU A 47 -2.11 6.96 -1.35
CA LEU A 47 -3.16 6.76 -0.35
C LEU A 47 -4.40 7.62 -0.64
N ILE A 48 -4.21 8.86 -1.06
CA ILE A 48 -5.31 9.76 -1.46
C ILE A 48 -6.06 9.19 -2.67
N GLN A 49 -5.33 8.84 -3.72
CA GLN A 49 -5.92 8.45 -5.00
C GLN A 49 -6.50 7.02 -5.00
N ALA A 50 -5.80 6.06 -4.39
CA ALA A 50 -6.27 4.69 -4.24
C ALA A 50 -7.47 4.61 -3.29
N SER A 51 -7.49 5.47 -2.26
CA SER A 51 -8.49 5.49 -1.18
C SER A 51 -8.76 4.07 -0.65
N PRO A 52 -7.72 3.34 -0.17
CA PRO A 52 -7.90 2.00 0.37
C PRO A 52 -8.77 2.04 1.64
N ARG A 53 -9.44 0.93 1.94
CA ARG A 53 -10.33 0.82 3.11
C ARG A 53 -9.60 1.07 4.43
N ASP A 54 -8.39 0.54 4.54
CA ASP A 54 -7.49 0.73 5.67
C ASP A 54 -6.16 1.33 5.19
N PRO A 55 -6.05 2.66 5.14
CA PRO A 55 -4.82 3.36 4.71
C PRO A 55 -3.64 3.17 5.65
N GLU A 56 -3.88 2.95 6.95
CA GLU A 56 -2.81 2.84 7.95
C GLU A 56 -2.10 1.50 7.86
N ASN A 57 -2.84 0.42 7.58
CA ASN A 57 -2.29 -0.93 7.43
C ASN A 57 -2.14 -1.38 5.97
N PHE A 58 -2.32 -0.47 5.00
CA PHE A 58 -2.18 -0.81 3.59
C PHE A 58 -0.77 -1.37 3.28
N PRO A 59 -0.62 -2.44 2.48
CA PRO A 59 0.64 -3.13 2.33
C PRO A 59 1.52 -2.34 1.39
N PHE A 60 2.56 -1.73 1.97
CA PHE A 60 3.67 -1.14 1.23
C PHE A 60 4.93 -1.98 1.35
N VAL A 61 5.80 -1.89 0.34
CA VAL A 61 7.21 -2.30 0.43
C VAL A 61 8.07 -1.22 -0.22
N VAL A 62 9.24 -0.95 0.34
CA VAL A 62 10.18 0.04 -0.20
C VAL A 62 11.40 -0.67 -0.77
N LEU A 63 11.77 -0.33 -2.00
CA LEU A 63 12.94 -0.87 -2.68
C LEU A 63 13.96 0.23 -2.94
N GLY A 64 15.17 0.06 -2.39
CA GLY A 64 16.35 0.79 -2.82
C GLY A 64 16.97 0.05 -4.00
N ASN A 65 16.71 0.51 -5.22
CA ASN A 65 17.16 -0.14 -6.45
C ASN A 65 18.54 0.38 -6.90
N LYS A 66 19.17 -0.36 -7.82
CA LYS A 66 20.49 -0.09 -8.42
C LYS A 66 21.66 -0.23 -7.46
N ILE A 67 21.59 -1.19 -6.54
CA ILE A 67 22.70 -1.48 -5.62
C ILE A 67 23.96 -2.04 -6.30
N ASP A 68 23.85 -2.41 -7.57
CA ASP A 68 24.99 -2.77 -8.43
C ASP A 68 25.90 -1.57 -8.75
N LEU A 69 25.44 -0.34 -8.49
CA LEU A 69 26.23 0.87 -8.67
C LEU A 69 26.97 1.24 -7.36
N GLU A 70 28.27 1.46 -7.45
CA GLU A 70 29.12 1.78 -6.28
C GLU A 70 28.83 3.18 -5.69
N SER A 71 28.38 4.13 -6.51
CA SER A 71 28.17 5.53 -6.13
C SER A 71 26.89 5.75 -5.31
N ARG A 72 26.89 5.30 -4.06
CA ARG A 72 25.73 5.38 -3.16
C ARG A 72 25.52 6.78 -2.61
N GLY A 73 24.34 7.34 -2.86
CA GLY A 73 23.86 8.62 -2.30
C GLY A 73 22.99 8.48 -1.05
N ILE A 74 22.41 7.28 -0.81
CA ILE A 74 21.57 6.99 0.36
C ILE A 74 22.08 5.75 1.10
N SER A 75 22.37 5.90 2.38
CA SER A 75 22.76 4.78 3.24
C SER A 75 21.58 3.86 3.55
N GLN A 76 21.84 2.56 3.63
CA GLN A 76 20.85 1.56 4.01
C GLN A 76 20.17 1.91 5.35
N LYS A 77 20.95 2.40 6.33
CA LYS A 77 20.44 2.83 7.63
C LYS A 77 19.42 3.97 7.51
N ARG A 78 19.67 4.97 6.66
CA ARG A 78 18.75 6.09 6.45
C ARG A 78 17.42 5.61 5.87
N ALA A 79 17.47 4.73 4.87
CA ALA A 79 16.26 4.16 4.27
C ALA A 79 15.48 3.29 5.28
N MET A 80 16.17 2.44 6.03
CA MET A 80 15.58 1.60 7.07
C MET A 80 14.87 2.43 8.16
N THR A 81 15.52 3.49 8.66
CA THR A 81 14.93 4.38 9.67
C THR A 81 13.65 5.05 9.16
N TRP A 82 13.64 5.50 7.90
CA TRP A 82 12.43 6.08 7.30
C TRP A 82 11.30 5.05 7.16
N CYS A 83 11.62 3.82 6.76
CA CYS A 83 10.61 2.77 6.66
C CYS A 83 10.00 2.43 8.02
N GLN A 84 10.83 2.40 9.08
CA GLN A 84 10.37 2.21 10.46
C GLN A 84 9.45 3.34 10.93
N SER A 85 9.77 4.60 10.62
CA SER A 85 8.91 5.74 11.00
C SER A 85 7.58 5.79 10.24
N LYS A 86 7.42 5.01 9.17
CA LYS A 86 6.19 4.91 8.37
C LYS A 86 5.36 3.65 8.66
N GLY A 87 5.48 3.10 9.86
CA GLY A 87 4.73 1.93 10.30
C GLY A 87 5.46 0.61 10.08
N GLY A 88 6.79 0.63 10.05
CA GLY A 88 7.58 -0.60 9.87
C GLY A 88 7.49 -1.20 8.47
N ILE A 89 7.46 -0.35 7.43
CA ILE A 89 7.38 -0.80 6.04
C ILE A 89 8.58 -1.73 5.73
N PRO A 90 8.37 -2.93 5.16
CA PRO A 90 9.47 -3.77 4.72
C PRO A 90 10.37 -3.06 3.70
N TYR A 91 11.68 -3.14 3.90
CA TYR A 91 12.68 -2.51 3.04
C TYR A 91 13.63 -3.56 2.45
N PHE A 92 13.88 -3.47 1.14
CA PHE A 92 14.84 -4.32 0.45
C PHE A 92 15.78 -3.48 -0.42
N GLU A 93 17.04 -3.90 -0.44
CA GLU A 93 18.01 -3.42 -1.41
C GLU A 93 18.03 -4.35 -2.60
N THR A 94 17.79 -3.80 -3.79
CA THR A 94 17.57 -4.57 -5.01
C THR A 94 18.49 -4.12 -6.13
N SER A 95 18.86 -5.05 -7.01
CA SER A 95 19.39 -4.73 -8.33
C SER A 95 18.51 -5.43 -9.35
N ALA A 96 17.75 -4.64 -10.11
CA ALA A 96 17.02 -5.17 -11.26
C ALA A 96 17.97 -5.72 -12.35
N LYS A 97 19.18 -5.16 -12.45
CA LYS A 97 20.20 -5.57 -13.42
C LYS A 97 20.75 -6.96 -13.08
N ASP A 98 21.09 -7.18 -11.82
CA ASP A 98 21.73 -8.40 -11.35
C ASP A 98 20.73 -9.37 -10.69
N ALA A 99 19.43 -9.09 -10.79
CA ALA A 99 18.32 -9.85 -10.19
C ALA A 99 18.45 -10.06 -8.67
N VAL A 100 19.05 -9.12 -7.94
CA VAL A 100 19.27 -9.22 -6.50
C VAL A 100 18.00 -8.80 -5.75
N ASN A 101 17.50 -9.68 -4.87
CA ASN A 101 16.37 -9.47 -3.95
C ASN A 101 15.02 -9.10 -4.58
N VAL A 102 14.89 -9.11 -5.91
CA VAL A 102 13.64 -8.77 -6.61
C VAL A 102 12.55 -9.77 -6.24
N ASP A 103 12.79 -11.07 -6.40
CA ASP A 103 11.80 -12.11 -6.06
C ASP A 103 11.36 -12.05 -4.60
N THR A 104 12.33 -11.92 -3.68
CA THR A 104 12.05 -11.84 -2.24
C THR A 104 11.16 -10.66 -1.89
N ALA A 105 11.41 -9.50 -2.50
CA ALA A 105 10.60 -8.31 -2.30
C ALA A 105 9.15 -8.51 -2.77
N PHE A 106 8.96 -9.01 -4.00
CA PHE A 106 7.63 -9.27 -4.56
C PHE A 106 6.87 -10.36 -3.80
N GLN A 107 7.55 -11.43 -3.38
CA GLN A 107 6.93 -12.47 -2.55
C GLN A 107 6.51 -11.94 -1.18
N THR A 108 7.30 -11.05 -0.58
CA THR A 108 6.97 -10.46 0.73
C THR A 108 5.70 -9.61 0.66
N ILE A 109 5.63 -8.72 -0.33
CA ILE A 109 4.46 -7.84 -0.46
C ILE A 109 3.20 -8.61 -0.86
N ALA A 110 3.31 -9.63 -1.73
CA ALA A 110 2.20 -10.50 -2.07
C ALA A 110 1.65 -11.25 -0.84
N LYS A 111 2.53 -11.79 0.02
CA LYS A 111 2.13 -12.44 1.28
C LYS A 111 1.42 -11.47 2.22
N ASN A 112 1.89 -10.23 2.33
CA ASN A 112 1.26 -9.23 3.19
C ASN A 112 -0.12 -8.81 2.67
N ALA A 113 -0.27 -8.64 1.36
CA ALA A 113 -1.55 -8.34 0.74
C ALA A 113 -2.60 -9.46 0.95
N LEU A 114 -2.19 -10.72 0.84
CA LEU A 114 -3.08 -11.86 1.10
C LEU A 114 -3.56 -11.89 2.56
N LYS A 115 -2.66 -11.67 3.52
CA LYS A 115 -3.02 -11.62 4.95
C LYS A 115 -4.06 -10.55 5.27
N GLN A 116 -3.97 -9.39 4.61
CA GLN A 116 -4.93 -8.31 4.81
C GLN A 116 -6.31 -8.65 4.20
N LYS A 117 -6.33 -9.32 3.04
CA LYS A 117 -7.60 -9.81 2.46
C LYS A 117 -8.29 -10.82 3.34
N ASP A 118 -7.53 -11.73 3.95
CA ASP A 118 -8.09 -12.70 4.88
C ASP A 118 -8.76 -11.99 6.07
N SER A 119 -8.11 -10.99 6.68
CA SER A 119 -8.71 -10.20 7.76
C SER A 119 -9.96 -9.41 7.33
N ASP A 120 -9.95 -8.83 6.13
CA ASP A 120 -11.12 -8.12 5.59
C ASP A 120 -12.31 -9.06 5.39
N HIS A 121 -12.06 -10.31 4.99
CA HIS A 121 -13.13 -11.27 4.76
C HIS A 121 -13.86 -11.65 6.06
N PHE A 122 -13.16 -11.70 7.20
CA PHE A 122 -13.79 -11.94 8.51
C PHE A 122 -14.65 -10.76 8.97
N HIS A 123 -14.30 -9.52 8.65
CA HIS A 123 -15.09 -8.34 9.03
C HIS A 123 -16.41 -8.20 8.26
N ASP A 124 -16.51 -8.75 7.05
CA ASP A 124 -17.76 -8.74 6.28
C ASP A 124 -18.85 -9.65 6.90
N PHE A 125 -18.47 -10.65 7.70
CA PHE A 125 -19.43 -11.54 8.39
C PHE A 125 -20.01 -10.92 9.67
N ASP A 126 -19.30 -9.99 10.31
CA ASP A 126 -19.75 -9.35 11.56
C ASP A 126 -20.79 -8.24 11.30
N ASN A 127 -20.81 -7.69 10.08
CA ASN A 127 -21.81 -6.70 9.64
C ASN A 127 -23.08 -7.35 9.04
N LYS A 128 -23.47 -8.54 9.51
CA LYS A 128 -24.81 -9.07 9.20
C LYS A 128 -25.84 -8.23 9.95
N ILE A 129 -26.55 -7.37 9.22
CA ILE A 129 -27.75 -6.70 9.73
C ILE A 129 -28.70 -7.79 10.22
N VAL A 130 -28.84 -7.93 11.54
CA VAL A 130 -29.86 -8.77 12.17
C VAL A 130 -31.19 -8.07 11.93
N LEU A 131 -31.88 -8.47 10.86
CA LEU A 131 -33.29 -8.11 10.67
C LEU A 131 -34.10 -8.93 11.66
N ASP A 132 -34.33 -8.34 12.83
CA ASP A 132 -35.16 -8.95 13.86
C ASP A 132 -36.56 -9.19 13.29
N SER A 133 -36.84 -10.44 12.98
CA SER A 133 -38.06 -10.91 12.34
C SER A 133 -38.75 -11.86 13.30
N ALA A 134 -39.48 -11.32 14.28
CA ALA A 134 -40.52 -12.00 15.06
C ALA A 134 -41.34 -10.91 15.78
N GLU A 135 -42.55 -10.52 15.33
CA GLU A 135 -43.84 -11.23 15.40
C GLU A 135 -44.79 -10.48 16.36
N GLY A 136 -45.96 -10.08 15.85
CA GLY A 136 -47.24 -10.34 16.53
C GLY A 136 -47.72 -9.40 17.66
N ASN A 137 -48.61 -8.49 17.26
CA ASN A 137 -49.90 -8.19 17.92
C ASN A 137 -49.92 -7.22 19.12
N LYS A 138 -50.46 -6.00 18.92
CA LYS A 138 -51.77 -5.61 19.47
C LYS A 138 -52.23 -4.22 18.98
N SER A 139 -53.55 -4.15 18.86
CA SER A 139 -54.42 -3.04 18.47
C SER A 139 -54.34 -1.80 19.37
N ASP A 140 -54.68 -0.66 18.75
CA ASP A 140 -55.46 0.51 19.24
C ASP A 140 -54.81 1.77 18.66
N GLY A 141 -55.46 2.77 18.07
CA GLY A 141 -56.85 3.12 17.84
C GLY A 141 -56.84 4.45 17.06
N CYS A 142 -57.89 4.71 16.31
CA CYS A 142 -58.09 5.91 15.46
C CYS A 142 -58.12 7.22 16.27
N ALA A 143 -57.57 8.31 15.72
CA ALA A 143 -58.23 9.62 15.67
C ALA A 143 -57.54 10.56 14.67
N CYS A 144 -58.31 10.92 13.64
CA CYS A 144 -58.49 12.23 12.99
C CYS A 144 -57.34 13.24 12.99
#